data_AF-A0A813FNZ6-F1
#
_entry.id   AF-A0A813FNZ6-F1
#
_cell.length_a   1.000
_cell.length_b   1.000
_cell.length_c   1.000
_cell.angle_alpha   90.00
_cell.angle_beta   90.00
_cell.angle_gamma   90.00
#
_symmetry.space_group_name_H-M   'P 1'
#
loop_
_entity.id
_entity.type
_entity.pdbx_description
1 polymer ?
#
loop_
_entity_poly.entity_id
_entity_poly.type
_entity_poly.pdbx_seq_one_letter_code
_entity_poly.pdbx_strand_id
1 'polypeptide(L)'
;LGRLLVAVASLGFSVEGAAGGFDLIPLTELPLKTAGRFIVGTSGRRAHMACVNWYGAAQRQMVMNGLDRQPPAVIAARIVELGFNCVRFPFNSEMLFVSQPSVPNPGVVLAAAPELWPLSALEIFDRTLASLTDVGLLVVVNNHVSAAGWCCSASDGEGLWYTDKYSEEDWLTGIGMVANRYRLNPRVVGFDLRNEVRPSGMVLPTWGTGDASTDWSMAAVKGAQRVLAESPDLLIVVSGIHFGMRLSEVPSRPIHEEVPALRNRTVYTTHFYYGWSFDLMAYDMIGREIPALMMFSCWLWLLLVADGWLGRRHSRSRSFEGDFGQRMGAWMRFKSFAQGRWALVGSASLTLLQVVAICIGEHLGQSCGHIHIVSPPAFV
;
A
#
# COMPACT_ATOMS: atom_id res chain seq x y z
N LEU A 1 34.00 26.43 40.24
CA LEU A 1 32.73 26.29 39.51
C LEU A 1 33.10 26.00 38.05
N GLY A 2 33.16 24.80 37.51
CA GLY A 2 32.47 23.56 37.83
C GLY A 2 31.38 23.28 36.78
N ARG A 3 31.72 22.45 35.76
CA ARG A 3 30.84 21.64 34.89
C ARG A 3 30.13 22.41 33.73
N LEU A 4 29.94 21.87 32.53
CA LEU A 4 30.22 20.58 31.90
C LEU A 4 30.15 20.78 30.37
N LEU A 5 31.08 20.21 29.61
CA LEU A 5 30.90 19.97 28.17
C LEU A 5 29.91 18.82 27.98
N VAL A 6 28.87 19.00 27.17
CA VAL A 6 28.12 17.89 26.59
C VAL A 6 28.53 17.79 25.11
N ALA A 7 29.39 16.82 24.83
CA ALA A 7 29.61 16.35 23.47
C ALA A 7 28.37 15.56 23.05
N VAL A 8 27.62 16.08 22.08
CA VAL A 8 26.64 15.26 21.35
C VAL A 8 27.43 14.44 20.36
N ALA A 9 27.59 13.14 20.66
CA ALA A 9 28.01 12.19 19.66
C ALA A 9 26.92 12.14 18.58
N SER A 10 27.14 12.85 17.48
CA SER A 10 26.50 12.51 16.23
C SER A 10 26.96 11.09 15.89
N LEU A 11 26.07 10.11 16.09
CA LEU A 11 26.13 8.90 15.30
C LEU A 11 25.82 9.34 13.87
N GLY A 12 26.85 9.81 13.18
CA GLY A 12 26.86 9.91 11.75
C GLY A 12 26.67 8.49 11.23
N PHE A 13 25.44 8.14 10.90
CA PHE A 13 25.23 7.13 9.89
C PHE A 13 25.83 7.72 8.62
N SER A 14 27.08 7.36 8.36
CA SER A 14 27.58 7.34 7.00
C SER A 14 26.60 6.45 6.25
N VAL A 15 25.82 7.05 5.34
CA VAL A 15 25.27 6.29 4.24
C VAL A 15 26.49 5.91 3.42
N GLU A 16 27.17 4.85 3.83
CA GLU A 16 27.92 4.05 2.87
C GLU A 16 26.91 3.72 1.77
N GLY A 17 27.18 4.23 0.57
CA GLY A 17 26.32 4.04 -0.57
C GLY A 17 26.08 2.54 -0.76
N ALA A 18 24.88 2.10 -0.42
CA ALA A 18 24.29 0.96 -1.12
C ALA A 18 23.99 1.45 -2.54
N ALA A 19 25.01 1.43 -3.39
CA ALA A 19 24.87 1.48 -4.85
C ALA A 19 24.21 0.18 -5.34
N GLY A 20 23.03 -0.13 -4.82
CA GLY A 20 22.28 -1.34 -5.10
C GLY A 20 20.80 -1.02 -5.14
N GLY A 21 20.33 -0.50 -6.27
CA GLY A 21 18.90 -0.55 -6.60
C GLY A 21 18.41 -2.00 -6.61
N PHE A 22 17.10 -2.22 -6.53
CA PHE A 22 16.58 -3.58 -6.66
C PHE A 22 16.74 -4.06 -8.10
N ASP A 23 17.34 -5.23 -8.27
CA ASP A 23 17.47 -5.85 -9.58
C ASP A 23 16.10 -6.11 -10.21
N LEU A 24 16.04 -5.96 -11.54
CA LEU A 24 14.89 -6.40 -12.33
C LEU A 24 14.72 -7.91 -12.20
N ILE A 25 13.47 -8.35 -12.04
CA ILE A 25 13.17 -9.77 -11.94
C ILE A 25 13.21 -10.40 -13.35
N PRO A 26 14.05 -11.42 -13.57
CA PRO A 26 14.19 -12.04 -14.89
C PRO A 26 12.94 -12.86 -15.25
N LEU A 27 12.64 -12.96 -16.55
CA LEU A 27 11.47 -13.70 -17.05
C LEU A 27 11.47 -15.17 -16.62
N THR A 28 12.64 -15.77 -16.40
CA THR A 28 12.78 -17.15 -15.92
C THR A 28 12.19 -17.37 -14.53
N GLU A 29 11.99 -16.31 -13.73
CA GLU A 29 11.37 -16.37 -12.40
C GLU A 29 9.86 -16.11 -12.43
N LEU A 30 9.27 -15.82 -13.59
CA LEU A 30 7.84 -15.55 -13.74
C LEU A 30 7.10 -16.83 -14.20
N PRO A 31 5.83 -17.04 -13.80
CA PRO A 31 5.00 -16.15 -12.99
C PRO A 31 5.34 -16.19 -11.50
N LEU A 32 4.98 -15.12 -10.79
CA LEU A 32 5.16 -15.02 -9.34
C LEU A 32 4.04 -15.74 -8.58
N LYS A 33 4.36 -16.26 -7.40
CA LYS A 33 3.42 -16.88 -6.46
C LYS A 33 3.67 -16.41 -5.03
N THR A 34 2.71 -16.61 -4.14
CA THR A 34 2.94 -16.46 -2.70
C THR A 34 3.33 -17.79 -2.06
N ALA A 35 4.25 -17.73 -1.11
CA ALA A 35 4.70 -18.85 -0.29
C ALA A 35 4.83 -18.36 1.16
N GLY A 36 3.80 -18.63 1.97
CA GLY A 36 3.66 -18.04 3.29
C GLY A 36 3.65 -16.52 3.20
N ARG A 37 4.64 -15.86 3.82
CA ARG A 37 4.76 -14.40 3.80
C ARG A 37 5.55 -13.80 2.64
N PHE A 38 6.03 -14.63 1.72
CA PHE A 38 6.91 -14.17 0.66
C PHE A 38 6.20 -14.25 -0.69
N ILE A 39 6.58 -13.34 -1.58
CA ILE A 39 6.40 -13.51 -3.01
C ILE A 39 7.65 -14.21 -3.53
N VAL A 40 7.45 -15.26 -4.33
CA VAL A 40 8.52 -16.10 -4.86
C VAL A 40 8.37 -16.27 -6.37
N GLY A 41 9.49 -16.42 -7.04
CA GLY A 41 9.53 -16.84 -8.44
C GLY A 41 9.38 -18.34 -8.61
N THR A 42 9.40 -18.80 -9.86
CA THR A 42 9.27 -20.22 -10.25
C THR A 42 10.34 -21.12 -9.63
N SER A 43 11.53 -20.58 -9.36
CA SER A 43 12.63 -21.31 -8.69
C SER A 43 12.45 -21.45 -7.17
N GLY A 44 11.43 -20.82 -6.60
CA GLY A 44 11.24 -20.69 -5.15
C GLY A 44 12.07 -19.58 -4.50
N ARG A 45 12.91 -18.86 -5.27
CA ARG A 45 13.64 -17.69 -4.78
C ARG A 45 12.67 -16.55 -4.47
N ARG A 46 12.99 -15.79 -3.42
CA ARG A 46 12.18 -14.62 -3.04
C ARG A 46 12.28 -13.54 -4.10
N ALA A 47 11.13 -13.06 -4.55
CA ALA A 47 11.00 -11.91 -5.42
C ALA A 47 10.71 -10.67 -4.56
N HIS A 48 11.69 -9.79 -4.43
CA HIS A 48 11.53 -8.53 -3.72
C HIS A 48 10.94 -7.50 -4.69
N MET A 49 9.70 -7.07 -4.44
CA MET A 49 9.00 -6.07 -5.24
C MET A 49 9.22 -4.69 -4.63
N ALA A 50 9.98 -3.85 -5.31
CA ALA A 50 10.17 -2.44 -4.97
C ALA A 50 9.41 -1.59 -6.00
N CYS A 51 8.17 -1.24 -5.63
CA CYS A 51 7.24 -0.61 -6.58
C CYS A 51 7.07 0.88 -6.35
N VAL A 52 6.79 1.61 -7.43
CA VAL A 52 6.20 2.95 -7.40
C VAL A 52 4.75 2.92 -7.86
N ASN A 53 3.94 3.88 -7.42
CA ASN A 53 2.67 4.17 -8.06
C ASN A 53 2.92 5.19 -9.17
N TRP A 54 2.59 4.86 -10.41
CA TRP A 54 2.46 5.86 -11.47
C TRP A 54 0.97 6.09 -11.66
N TYR A 55 0.45 7.26 -11.29
CA TYR A 55 -0.99 7.56 -11.36
C TYR A 55 -1.31 8.50 -12.53
N GLY A 56 -2.57 8.58 -12.89
CA GLY A 56 -3.08 9.52 -13.91
C GLY A 56 -4.23 8.93 -14.70
N ALA A 57 -4.10 7.70 -15.22
CA ALA A 57 -5.15 7.11 -16.06
C ALA A 57 -6.48 6.87 -15.33
N ALA A 58 -6.47 6.82 -14.00
CA ALA A 58 -7.68 6.81 -13.19
C ALA A 58 -8.46 8.16 -13.19
N GLN A 59 -7.80 9.27 -13.55
CA GLN A 59 -8.35 10.62 -13.50
C GLN A 59 -9.09 10.99 -14.79
N ARG A 60 -9.71 12.18 -14.82
CA ARG A 60 -10.56 12.67 -15.92
C ARG A 60 -9.87 12.72 -17.28
N GLN A 61 -8.55 12.90 -17.30
CA GLN A 61 -7.75 12.92 -18.53
C GLN A 61 -7.53 11.51 -19.09
N MET A 62 -7.74 10.47 -18.27
CA MET A 62 -7.58 9.05 -18.62
C MET A 62 -6.21 8.69 -19.23
N VAL A 63 -5.18 9.48 -18.95
CA VAL A 63 -3.79 9.22 -19.33
C VAL A 63 -2.88 9.27 -18.12
N MET A 64 -1.76 8.54 -18.17
CA MET A 64 -0.76 8.60 -17.11
C MET A 64 -0.19 10.01 -16.99
N ASN A 65 0.00 10.51 -15.77
CA ASN A 65 0.53 11.86 -15.56
C ASN A 65 2.00 11.93 -15.98
N GLY A 66 2.41 13.09 -16.49
CA GLY A 66 3.78 13.35 -16.95
C GLY A 66 4.00 13.15 -18.45
N LEU A 67 3.02 12.62 -19.20
CA LEU A 67 3.10 12.48 -20.66
C LEU A 67 2.99 13.82 -21.41
N ASP A 68 2.65 14.90 -20.71
CA ASP A 68 2.82 16.28 -21.17
C ASP A 68 4.29 16.74 -21.13
N ARG A 69 5.15 16.04 -20.38
CA ARG A 69 6.56 16.41 -20.16
C ARG A 69 7.56 15.45 -20.75
N GLN A 70 7.31 14.15 -20.70
CA GLN A 70 8.25 13.13 -21.14
C GLN A 70 7.53 11.95 -21.82
N PRO A 71 8.13 11.33 -22.85
CA PRO A 71 7.62 10.10 -23.44
C PRO A 71 7.53 8.96 -22.40
N PRO A 72 6.59 8.02 -22.56
CA PRO A 72 6.43 6.89 -21.64
C PRO A 72 7.71 6.11 -21.36
N ALA A 73 8.50 5.84 -22.41
CA ALA A 73 9.76 5.09 -22.32
C ALA A 73 10.82 5.81 -21.46
N VAL A 74 10.87 7.14 -21.49
CA VAL A 74 11.83 7.92 -20.69
C VAL A 74 11.47 7.83 -19.21
N ILE A 75 10.17 7.94 -18.88
CA ILE A 75 9.70 7.79 -17.50
C ILE A 75 9.95 6.35 -17.01
N ALA A 76 9.67 5.34 -17.84
CA ALA A 76 9.93 3.94 -17.52
C ALA A 76 11.42 3.67 -17.23
N ALA A 77 12.32 4.15 -18.10
CA ALA A 77 13.77 4.04 -17.88
C ALA A 77 14.19 4.74 -16.58
N ARG A 78 13.63 5.92 -16.29
CA ARG A 78 13.91 6.65 -15.04
C ARG A 78 13.49 5.85 -13.80
N ILE A 79 12.37 5.13 -13.84
CA ILE A 79 11.92 4.28 -12.72
C ILE A 79 12.97 3.18 -12.45
N VAL A 80 13.54 2.58 -13.50
CA VAL A 80 14.63 1.59 -13.38
C VAL A 80 15.90 2.24 -12.82
N GLU A 81 16.30 3.41 -13.33
CA GLU A 81 17.47 4.16 -12.85
C GLU A 81 17.39 4.52 -11.36
N LEU A 82 16.16 4.79 -10.86
CA LEU A 82 15.90 5.05 -9.44
C LEU A 82 15.94 3.78 -8.58
N GLY A 83 16.14 2.60 -9.17
CA GLY A 83 16.29 1.33 -8.47
C GLY A 83 14.98 0.61 -8.16
N PHE A 84 13.87 0.99 -8.80
CA PHE A 84 12.59 0.28 -8.70
C PHE A 84 12.50 -0.82 -9.75
N ASN A 85 11.79 -1.90 -9.41
CA ASN A 85 11.60 -3.04 -10.31
C ASN A 85 10.12 -3.34 -10.63
N CYS A 86 9.20 -2.53 -10.10
CA CYS A 86 7.78 -2.65 -10.42
C CYS A 86 7.01 -1.33 -10.37
N VAL A 87 5.83 -1.32 -10.99
CA VAL A 87 4.88 -0.21 -11.00
C VAL A 87 3.48 -0.70 -10.66
N ARG A 88 2.85 -0.09 -9.66
CA ARG A 88 1.41 -0.16 -9.46
C ARG A 88 0.75 0.86 -10.39
N PHE A 89 -0.12 0.37 -11.26
CA PHE A 89 -0.56 1.06 -12.47
C PHE A 89 -2.08 1.24 -12.46
N PRO A 90 -2.59 2.36 -11.90
CA PRO A 90 -4.01 2.58 -11.65
C PRO A 90 -4.78 3.00 -12.91
N PHE A 91 -5.96 2.43 -13.08
CA PHE A 91 -6.91 2.76 -14.15
C PHE A 91 -8.32 3.00 -13.59
N ASN A 92 -9.19 3.61 -14.40
CA ASN A 92 -10.63 3.71 -14.12
C ASN A 92 -11.42 2.72 -14.99
N SER A 93 -12.50 2.14 -14.46
CA SER A 93 -13.33 1.21 -15.23
C SER A 93 -13.99 1.87 -16.45
N GLU A 94 -14.38 3.14 -16.35
CA GLU A 94 -15.04 3.91 -17.42
C GLU A 94 -14.27 3.87 -18.74
N MET A 95 -12.93 3.89 -18.71
CA MET A 95 -12.09 3.85 -19.92
C MET A 95 -12.31 2.58 -20.77
N LEU A 96 -12.86 1.51 -20.19
CA LEU A 96 -13.16 0.25 -20.87
C LEU A 96 -14.51 0.27 -21.61
N PHE A 97 -15.39 1.19 -21.23
CA PHE A 97 -16.77 1.26 -21.72
C PHE A 97 -17.04 2.47 -22.62
N VAL A 98 -16.11 3.43 -22.67
CA VAL A 98 -16.19 4.58 -23.58
C VAL A 98 -15.65 4.23 -24.98
N SER A 99 -16.30 4.74 -26.03
CA SER A 99 -15.88 4.55 -27.43
C SER A 99 -15.18 5.78 -28.01
N GLN A 100 -14.64 6.67 -27.17
CA GLN A 100 -13.99 7.89 -27.64
C GLN A 100 -12.68 7.53 -28.37
N PRO A 101 -12.46 8.03 -29.60
CA PRO A 101 -11.28 7.69 -30.39
C PRO A 101 -10.00 8.37 -29.89
N SER A 102 -10.11 9.40 -29.05
CA SER A 102 -8.98 10.13 -28.48
C SER A 102 -9.34 10.72 -27.13
N VAL A 103 -8.33 10.98 -26.31
CA VAL A 103 -8.47 11.62 -24.99
C VAL A 103 -8.76 13.11 -25.10
N PRO A 104 -9.37 13.76 -24.09
CA PRO A 104 -9.60 15.20 -24.11
C PRO A 104 -8.28 15.99 -24.18
N ASN A 105 -8.21 16.98 -25.08
CA ASN A 105 -7.07 17.88 -25.26
C ASN A 105 -5.71 17.15 -25.41
N PRO A 106 -5.56 16.23 -26.38
CA PRO A 106 -4.38 15.37 -26.49
C PRO A 106 -3.09 16.18 -26.66
N GLY A 107 -3.15 17.32 -27.36
CA GLY A 107 -2.01 18.23 -27.51
C GLY A 107 -1.49 18.86 -26.23
N VAL A 108 -2.27 18.85 -25.15
CA VAL A 108 -1.84 19.31 -23.82
C VAL A 108 -1.37 18.12 -22.98
N VAL A 109 -2.19 17.08 -22.88
CA VAL A 109 -1.93 15.96 -21.95
C VAL A 109 -0.88 14.97 -22.46
N LEU A 110 -0.58 14.99 -23.76
CA LEU A 110 0.41 14.14 -24.44
C LEU A 110 1.40 15.00 -25.23
N ALA A 111 1.70 16.22 -24.77
CA ALA A 111 2.58 17.15 -25.47
C ALA A 111 3.98 16.57 -25.76
N ALA A 112 4.47 15.66 -24.91
CA ALA A 112 5.75 14.99 -25.08
C ALA A 112 5.66 13.62 -25.78
N ALA A 113 4.45 13.19 -26.17
CA ALA A 113 4.19 11.93 -26.86
C ALA A 113 3.13 12.12 -27.97
N PRO A 114 3.40 12.98 -28.99
CA PRO A 114 2.44 13.34 -30.02
C PRO A 114 1.95 12.15 -30.87
N GLU A 115 2.74 11.09 -30.96
CA GLU A 115 2.37 9.83 -31.61
C GLU A 115 1.18 9.11 -30.94
N LEU A 116 0.88 9.45 -29.68
CA LEU A 116 -0.24 8.88 -28.92
C LEU A 116 -1.54 9.67 -29.09
N TRP A 117 -1.52 10.86 -29.72
CA TRP A 117 -2.72 11.69 -29.91
C TRP A 117 -3.89 11.00 -30.61
N PRO A 118 -3.70 10.20 -31.68
CA PRO A 118 -4.82 9.59 -32.39
C PRO A 118 -5.38 8.35 -31.69
N LEU A 119 -4.85 7.99 -30.51
CA LEU A 119 -5.22 6.77 -29.79
C LEU A 119 -6.27 7.04 -28.71
N SER A 120 -7.14 6.06 -28.49
CA SER A 120 -8.07 6.05 -27.37
C SER A 120 -7.36 5.96 -26.02
N ALA A 121 -8.04 6.30 -24.93
CA ALA A 121 -7.49 6.20 -23.57
C ALA A 121 -6.95 4.80 -23.24
N LEU A 122 -7.66 3.75 -23.66
CA LEU A 122 -7.24 2.37 -23.43
C LEU A 122 -5.99 2.01 -24.25
N GLU A 123 -5.89 2.44 -25.50
CA GLU A 123 -4.70 2.24 -26.32
C GLU A 123 -3.49 3.01 -25.78
N ILE A 124 -3.68 4.22 -25.25
CA ILE A 124 -2.62 4.98 -24.57
C ILE A 124 -2.16 4.25 -23.31
N PHE A 125 -3.09 3.70 -22.53
CA PHE A 125 -2.79 2.89 -21.36
C PHE A 125 -1.96 1.65 -21.74
N ASP A 126 -2.30 0.97 -22.84
CA ASP A 126 -1.51 -0.16 -23.36
C ASP A 126 -0.10 0.24 -23.76
N ARG A 127 0.06 1.34 -24.52
CA ARG A 127 1.38 1.81 -24.98
C ARG A 127 2.27 2.21 -23.81
N THR A 128 1.67 2.81 -22.80
CA THR A 128 2.38 3.20 -21.58
C THR A 128 2.78 1.98 -20.75
N LEU A 129 1.88 0.99 -20.59
CA LEU A 129 2.20 -0.27 -19.92
C LEU A 129 3.29 -1.05 -20.67
N ALA A 130 3.22 -1.12 -22.01
CA ALA A 130 4.24 -1.76 -22.82
C ALA A 130 5.62 -1.14 -22.59
N SER A 131 5.70 0.19 -22.53
CA SER A 131 6.95 0.92 -22.24
C SER A 131 7.55 0.56 -20.87
N LEU A 132 6.72 0.25 -19.87
CA LEU A 132 7.19 -0.27 -18.57
C LEU A 132 7.77 -1.68 -18.72
N THR A 133 7.06 -2.56 -19.41
CA THR A 133 7.46 -3.96 -19.52
C THR A 133 8.66 -4.17 -20.46
N ASP A 134 8.83 -3.31 -21.46
CA ASP A 134 9.96 -3.34 -22.41
C ASP A 134 11.30 -3.07 -21.71
N VAL A 135 11.30 -2.22 -20.67
CA VAL A 135 12.49 -1.96 -19.83
C VAL A 135 12.62 -2.95 -18.66
N GLY A 136 11.75 -3.96 -18.60
CA GLY A 136 11.84 -5.06 -17.64
C GLY A 136 11.11 -4.86 -16.32
N LEU A 137 10.40 -3.75 -16.13
CA LEU A 137 9.59 -3.51 -14.93
C LEU A 137 8.43 -4.49 -14.86
N LEU A 138 8.10 -4.95 -13.66
CA LEU A 138 6.84 -5.65 -13.41
C LEU A 138 5.70 -4.64 -13.25
N VAL A 139 4.49 -5.04 -13.60
CA VAL A 139 3.31 -4.20 -13.49
C VAL A 139 2.25 -4.91 -12.64
N VAL A 140 1.71 -4.18 -11.67
CA VAL A 140 0.50 -4.54 -10.93
C VAL A 140 -0.59 -3.58 -11.36
N VAL A 141 -1.51 -4.05 -12.21
CA VAL A 141 -2.65 -3.23 -12.65
C VAL A 141 -3.59 -3.02 -11.48
N ASN A 142 -4.11 -1.81 -11.32
CA ASN A 142 -4.97 -1.46 -10.19
C ASN A 142 -6.28 -0.85 -10.65
N ASN A 143 -7.40 -1.50 -10.32
CA ASN A 143 -8.71 -0.89 -10.47
C ASN A 143 -8.88 0.21 -9.40
N HIS A 144 -8.72 1.47 -9.81
CA HIS A 144 -8.56 2.57 -8.87
C HIS A 144 -9.88 3.26 -8.52
N VAL A 145 -10.71 3.48 -9.53
CA VAL A 145 -12.05 4.09 -9.48
C VAL A 145 -12.90 3.51 -10.60
N SER A 146 -14.22 3.61 -10.49
CA SER A 146 -15.15 3.22 -11.53
C SER A 146 -15.29 4.33 -12.56
N ALA A 147 -15.66 5.54 -12.14
CA ALA A 147 -15.71 6.71 -13.00
C ALA A 147 -14.37 7.47 -13.00
N ALA A 148 -13.99 8.05 -14.14
CA ALA A 148 -12.76 8.84 -14.23
C ALA A 148 -12.84 10.08 -13.33
N GLY A 149 -11.93 10.19 -12.37
CA GLY A 149 -12.05 11.21 -11.32
C GLY A 149 -10.97 11.17 -10.25
N TRP A 150 -11.11 12.08 -9.29
CA TRP A 150 -10.29 12.11 -8.09
C TRP A 150 -10.99 11.35 -6.96
N CYS A 151 -10.20 10.62 -6.18
CA CYS A 151 -10.58 9.98 -4.93
C CYS A 151 -9.54 10.45 -3.87
N CYS A 152 -9.60 10.13 -2.58
CA CYS A 152 -10.35 9.07 -1.95
C CYS A 152 -11.00 9.64 -0.68
N SER A 153 -12.19 10.20 -0.81
CA SER A 153 -13.01 10.65 0.31
C SER A 153 -14.10 9.63 0.61
N ALA A 154 -14.81 9.81 1.73
CA ALA A 154 -16.01 9.04 2.01
C ALA A 154 -17.23 9.49 1.18
N SER A 155 -17.11 10.57 0.40
CA SER A 155 -18.21 11.21 -0.33
C SER A 155 -18.02 11.23 -1.85
N ASP A 156 -16.97 10.61 -2.36
CA ASP A 156 -16.68 10.57 -3.79
C ASP A 156 -17.50 9.50 -4.56
N GLY A 157 -18.22 8.64 -3.84
CA GLY A 157 -19.02 7.56 -4.43
C GLY A 157 -18.18 6.36 -4.90
N GLU A 158 -16.88 6.35 -4.63
CA GLU A 158 -15.89 5.39 -5.13
C GLU A 158 -15.34 4.50 -3.99
N GLY A 159 -16.05 4.42 -2.87
CA GLY A 159 -15.61 3.71 -1.67
C GLY A 159 -15.80 2.19 -1.72
N LEU A 160 -16.74 1.70 -2.53
CA LEU A 160 -17.05 0.29 -2.71
C LEU A 160 -16.66 -0.18 -4.12
N TRP A 161 -16.77 -1.48 -4.39
CA TRP A 161 -16.52 -2.06 -5.73
C TRP A 161 -17.67 -1.81 -6.73
N TYR A 162 -18.67 -1.03 -6.33
CA TYR A 162 -19.77 -0.55 -7.16
C TYR A 162 -20.08 0.91 -6.78
N THR A 163 -20.80 1.59 -7.65
CA THR A 163 -21.28 2.97 -7.51
C THR A 163 -22.71 3.07 -8.02
N ASP A 164 -23.34 4.25 -7.91
CA ASP A 164 -24.67 4.49 -8.49
C ASP A 164 -24.67 4.39 -10.03
N LYS A 165 -23.50 4.59 -10.67
CA LYS A 165 -23.32 4.53 -12.13
C LYS A 165 -22.81 3.18 -12.62
N TYR A 166 -22.00 2.49 -11.82
CA TYR A 166 -21.34 1.23 -12.20
C TYR A 166 -21.67 0.14 -11.19
N SER A 167 -22.33 -0.91 -11.64
CA SER A 167 -22.70 -2.05 -10.81
C SER A 167 -21.50 -2.94 -10.45
N GLU A 168 -21.69 -3.89 -9.53
CA GLU A 168 -20.71 -4.96 -9.29
C GLU A 168 -20.43 -5.77 -10.58
N GLU A 169 -21.44 -5.97 -11.43
CA GLU A 169 -21.29 -6.69 -12.70
C GLU A 169 -20.41 -5.90 -13.69
N ASP A 170 -20.55 -4.58 -13.73
CA ASP A 170 -19.67 -3.71 -14.54
C ASP A 170 -18.23 -3.77 -14.02
N TRP A 171 -18.04 -3.77 -12.70
CA TRP A 171 -16.71 -3.95 -12.09
C TRP A 171 -16.11 -5.31 -12.46
N LEU A 172 -16.85 -6.41 -12.30
CA LEU A 172 -16.40 -7.76 -12.67
C LEU A 172 -16.06 -7.83 -14.17
N THR A 173 -16.89 -7.24 -15.02
CA THR A 173 -16.66 -7.16 -16.46
C THR A 173 -15.37 -6.40 -16.78
N GLY A 174 -15.19 -5.22 -16.18
CA GLY A 174 -14.02 -4.38 -16.40
C GLY A 174 -12.72 -5.06 -15.97
N ILE A 175 -12.66 -5.63 -14.77
CA ILE A 175 -11.44 -6.31 -14.30
C ILE A 175 -11.12 -7.55 -15.14
N GLY A 176 -12.13 -8.28 -15.61
CA GLY A 176 -11.95 -9.41 -16.53
C GLY A 176 -11.40 -8.97 -17.89
N MET A 177 -11.92 -7.88 -18.46
CA MET A 177 -11.41 -7.32 -19.71
C MET A 177 -9.92 -6.96 -19.60
N VAL A 178 -9.52 -6.30 -18.50
CA VAL A 178 -8.12 -5.91 -18.27
C VAL A 178 -7.23 -7.15 -18.05
N ALA A 179 -7.70 -8.12 -17.26
CA ALA A 179 -6.95 -9.36 -17.03
C ALA A 179 -6.70 -10.14 -18.33
N ASN A 180 -7.73 -10.30 -19.17
CA ASN A 180 -7.61 -10.96 -20.47
C ASN A 180 -6.70 -10.15 -21.42
N ARG A 181 -6.85 -8.82 -21.44
CA ARG A 181 -6.06 -7.92 -22.32
C ARG A 181 -4.55 -8.11 -22.13
N TYR A 182 -4.11 -8.31 -20.89
CA TYR A 182 -2.70 -8.42 -20.54
C TYR A 182 -2.21 -9.85 -20.25
N ARG A 183 -3.03 -10.88 -20.45
CA ARG A 183 -2.69 -12.28 -20.12
C ARG A 183 -1.42 -12.81 -20.80
N LEU A 184 -1.05 -12.24 -21.95
CA LEU A 184 0.14 -12.63 -22.72
C LEU A 184 1.39 -11.82 -22.37
N ASN A 185 1.28 -10.80 -21.52
CA ASN A 185 2.42 -10.04 -21.03
C ASN A 185 2.90 -10.63 -19.69
N PRO A 186 4.00 -11.41 -19.65
CA PRO A 186 4.43 -12.09 -18.43
C PRO A 186 4.87 -11.13 -17.33
N ARG A 187 5.13 -9.85 -17.66
CA ARG A 187 5.53 -8.82 -16.69
C ARG A 187 4.34 -8.12 -16.03
N VAL A 188 3.12 -8.35 -16.50
CA VAL A 188 1.92 -8.04 -15.71
C VAL A 188 1.75 -9.17 -14.71
N VAL A 189 2.19 -8.95 -13.48
CA VAL A 189 2.36 -10.01 -12.46
C VAL A 189 1.26 -10.03 -11.42
N GLY A 190 0.46 -8.97 -11.33
CA GLY A 190 -0.60 -8.88 -10.33
C GLY A 190 -1.75 -7.98 -10.73
N PHE A 191 -2.88 -8.21 -10.07
CA PHE A 191 -4.10 -7.44 -10.21
C PHE A 191 -4.56 -6.97 -8.82
N ASP A 192 -4.57 -5.66 -8.61
CA ASP A 192 -5.15 -5.00 -7.43
C ASP A 192 -6.62 -4.71 -7.70
N LEU A 193 -7.46 -5.52 -7.05
CA LEU A 193 -8.88 -5.67 -7.36
C LEU A 193 -9.70 -4.39 -7.17
N ARG A 194 -9.37 -3.59 -6.16
CA ARG A 194 -10.05 -2.33 -5.85
C ARG A 194 -9.20 -1.50 -4.90
N ASN A 195 -8.89 -0.27 -5.31
CA ASN A 195 -8.18 0.68 -4.48
C ASN A 195 -9.00 1.14 -3.27
N GLU A 196 -8.40 1.06 -2.07
CA GLU A 196 -8.87 1.72 -0.84
C GLU A 196 -10.36 1.54 -0.53
N VAL A 197 -10.82 0.29 -0.42
CA VAL A 197 -12.21 0.02 0.03
C VAL A 197 -12.47 0.75 1.35
N ARG A 198 -13.49 1.60 1.37
CA ARG A 198 -13.74 2.61 2.41
C ARG A 198 -15.22 2.97 2.50
N PRO A 199 -15.66 3.70 3.55
CA PRO A 199 -17.02 4.22 3.62
C PRO A 199 -17.42 4.97 2.34
N SER A 200 -18.64 4.73 1.86
CA SER A 200 -19.25 5.46 0.75
C SER A 200 -20.57 6.06 1.24
N GLY A 201 -20.54 7.34 1.57
CA GLY A 201 -21.59 8.02 2.33
C GLY A 201 -21.79 7.37 3.70
N MET A 202 -23.00 6.89 3.95
CA MET A 202 -23.35 6.18 5.18
C MET A 202 -23.12 4.65 5.10
N VAL A 203 -22.72 4.14 3.94
CA VAL A 203 -22.47 2.70 3.76
C VAL A 203 -21.05 2.37 4.18
N LEU A 204 -20.90 1.47 5.15
CA LEU A 204 -19.61 1.02 5.66
C LEU A 204 -19.26 -0.34 5.06
N PRO A 205 -18.08 -0.50 4.42
CA PRO A 205 -17.63 -1.82 4.00
C PRO A 205 -17.34 -2.68 5.23
N THR A 206 -17.61 -3.97 5.09
CA THR A 206 -17.38 -4.97 6.13
C THR A 206 -16.51 -6.11 5.59
N TRP A 207 -16.12 -7.04 6.47
CA TRP A 207 -15.34 -8.22 6.09
C TRP A 207 -15.81 -9.44 6.88
N GLY A 208 -16.23 -10.49 6.17
CA GLY A 208 -16.65 -11.76 6.76
C GLY A 208 -18.01 -11.74 7.45
N THR A 209 -18.84 -10.74 7.17
CA THR A 209 -20.19 -10.60 7.75
C THR A 209 -21.24 -11.37 6.96
N GLY A 210 -20.98 -11.70 5.69
CA GLY A 210 -21.91 -12.38 4.79
C GLY A 210 -22.95 -11.47 4.12
N ASP A 211 -22.94 -10.15 4.40
CA ASP A 211 -23.78 -9.20 3.68
C ASP A 211 -23.14 -8.86 2.32
N ALA A 212 -23.70 -9.40 1.25
CA ALA A 212 -23.17 -9.23 -0.10
C ALA A 212 -23.08 -7.77 -0.57
N SER A 213 -23.80 -6.83 0.07
CA SER A 213 -23.74 -5.40 -0.28
C SER A 213 -22.54 -4.67 0.32
N THR A 214 -21.98 -5.18 1.42
CA THR A 214 -20.89 -4.49 2.15
C THR A 214 -19.66 -5.35 2.41
N ASP A 215 -19.80 -6.69 2.34
CA ASP A 215 -18.72 -7.62 2.65
C ASP A 215 -17.69 -7.71 1.51
N TRP A 216 -16.60 -6.95 1.68
CA TRP A 216 -15.50 -6.90 0.74
C TRP A 216 -14.85 -8.28 0.54
N SER A 217 -14.84 -9.15 1.54
CA SER A 217 -14.26 -10.49 1.40
C SER A 217 -15.04 -11.34 0.38
N MET A 218 -16.36 -11.20 0.30
CA MET A 218 -17.19 -11.88 -0.70
C MET A 218 -16.92 -11.34 -2.10
N ALA A 219 -16.92 -10.02 -2.25
CA ALA A 219 -16.67 -9.37 -3.53
C ALA A 219 -15.24 -9.63 -4.04
N ALA A 220 -14.23 -9.60 -3.16
CA ALA A 220 -12.86 -9.94 -3.48
C ALA A 220 -12.73 -11.37 -4.01
N VAL A 221 -13.45 -12.34 -3.44
CA VAL A 221 -13.48 -13.72 -3.98
C VAL A 221 -14.05 -13.76 -5.39
N LYS A 222 -15.19 -13.09 -5.64
CA LYS A 222 -15.79 -13.01 -6.99
C LYS A 222 -14.83 -12.36 -7.98
N GLY A 223 -14.25 -11.23 -7.62
CA GLY A 223 -13.32 -10.49 -8.47
C GLY A 223 -12.05 -11.27 -8.78
N ALA A 224 -11.49 -11.93 -7.77
CA ALA A 224 -10.31 -12.77 -7.94
C ALA A 224 -10.58 -13.98 -8.85
N GLN A 225 -11.72 -14.65 -8.69
CA GLN A 225 -12.12 -15.74 -9.57
C GLN A 225 -12.29 -15.26 -11.01
N ARG A 226 -12.91 -14.08 -11.22
CA ARG A 226 -13.04 -13.49 -12.55
C ARG A 226 -11.68 -13.18 -13.18
N VAL A 227 -10.77 -12.54 -12.44
CA VAL A 227 -9.41 -12.25 -12.94
C VAL A 227 -8.65 -13.53 -13.27
N LEU A 228 -8.69 -14.55 -12.39
CA LEU A 228 -7.97 -15.80 -12.58
C LEU A 228 -8.55 -16.70 -13.68
N ALA A 229 -9.84 -16.53 -14.02
CA ALA A 229 -10.44 -17.21 -15.17
C ALA A 229 -9.82 -16.71 -16.50
N GLU A 230 -9.42 -15.44 -16.56
CA GLU A 230 -8.84 -14.81 -17.75
C GLU A 230 -7.31 -14.92 -17.79
N SER A 231 -6.68 -14.77 -16.63
CA SER A 231 -5.22 -14.83 -16.47
C SER A 231 -4.86 -15.60 -15.20
N PRO A 232 -4.67 -16.93 -15.31
CA PRO A 232 -4.55 -17.81 -14.15
C PRO A 232 -3.24 -17.61 -13.39
N ASP A 233 -2.27 -16.88 -13.92
CA ASP A 233 -0.93 -16.74 -13.34
C ASP A 233 -0.72 -15.48 -12.49
N LEU A 234 -1.71 -14.60 -12.40
CA LEU A 234 -1.60 -13.36 -11.64
C LEU A 234 -1.58 -13.58 -10.13
N LEU A 235 -0.82 -12.74 -9.44
CA LEU A 235 -1.03 -12.44 -8.03
C LEU A 235 -2.34 -11.64 -7.87
N ILE A 236 -3.11 -11.95 -6.85
CA ILE A 236 -4.34 -11.23 -6.52
C ILE A 236 -4.06 -10.34 -5.33
N VAL A 237 -4.03 -9.04 -5.57
CA VAL A 237 -3.81 -8.02 -4.54
C VAL A 237 -5.17 -7.60 -3.98
N VAL A 238 -5.33 -7.78 -2.67
CA VAL A 238 -6.57 -7.50 -1.94
C VAL A 238 -6.27 -6.50 -0.84
N SER A 239 -6.71 -5.26 -1.05
CA SER A 239 -6.64 -4.20 -0.03
C SER A 239 -7.50 -4.55 1.17
N GLY A 240 -7.10 -4.04 2.34
CA GLY A 240 -7.98 -3.96 3.50
C GLY A 240 -9.19 -3.05 3.31
N ILE A 241 -10.00 -2.94 4.36
CA ILE A 241 -11.09 -1.97 4.46
C ILE A 241 -10.61 -0.68 5.15
N HIS A 242 -11.50 0.31 5.30
CA HIS A 242 -11.19 1.63 5.85
C HIS A 242 -10.02 2.31 5.14
N PHE A 243 -10.22 2.66 3.86
CA PHE A 243 -9.19 3.27 3.00
C PHE A 243 -8.00 2.33 2.76
N GLY A 244 -8.23 1.01 2.83
CA GLY A 244 -7.16 0.03 2.78
C GLY A 244 -6.26 -0.01 4.02
N MET A 245 -6.56 0.72 5.09
CA MET A 245 -5.66 0.80 6.25
C MET A 245 -5.79 -0.40 7.19
N ARG A 246 -6.88 -1.15 7.10
CA ARG A 246 -7.23 -2.17 8.10
C ARG A 246 -7.35 -3.57 7.52
N LEU A 247 -6.57 -4.50 8.09
CA LEU A 247 -6.60 -5.94 7.82
C LEU A 247 -6.95 -6.77 9.07
N SER A 248 -7.32 -6.15 10.19
CA SER A 248 -7.60 -6.87 11.45
C SER A 248 -8.74 -7.88 11.34
N GLU A 249 -9.62 -7.70 10.36
CA GLU A 249 -10.76 -8.54 10.07
C GLU A 249 -10.40 -9.72 9.16
N VAL A 250 -9.26 -9.70 8.45
CA VAL A 250 -8.87 -10.79 7.53
C VAL A 250 -8.85 -12.17 8.22
N PRO A 251 -8.36 -12.33 9.46
CA PRO A 251 -8.40 -13.62 10.16
C PRO A 251 -9.81 -14.16 10.44
N SER A 252 -10.87 -13.33 10.44
CA SER A 252 -12.25 -13.82 10.61
C SER A 252 -12.72 -14.61 9.38
N ARG A 253 -12.15 -14.29 8.21
CA ARG A 253 -12.42 -14.96 6.94
C ARG A 253 -11.21 -14.90 6.01
N PRO A 254 -10.25 -15.83 6.16
CA PRO A 254 -9.05 -15.88 5.34
C PRO A 254 -9.36 -16.45 3.95
N ILE A 255 -9.82 -15.60 3.03
CA ILE A 255 -10.30 -16.02 1.69
C ILE A 255 -9.28 -16.86 0.89
N HIS A 256 -7.98 -16.70 1.13
CA HIS A 256 -6.92 -17.47 0.49
C HIS A 256 -6.79 -18.92 1.01
N GLU A 257 -7.25 -19.21 2.23
CA GLU A 257 -7.31 -20.57 2.77
C GLU A 257 -8.60 -21.28 2.34
N GLU A 258 -9.72 -20.53 2.33
CA GLU A 258 -11.06 -20.99 1.97
C GLU A 258 -11.21 -21.33 0.49
N VAL A 259 -10.66 -20.50 -0.40
CA VAL A 259 -10.84 -20.62 -1.86
C VAL A 259 -9.58 -21.19 -2.51
N PRO A 260 -9.60 -22.44 -3.02
CA PRO A 260 -8.40 -23.09 -3.56
C PRO A 260 -7.68 -22.31 -4.66
N ALA A 261 -8.43 -21.60 -5.51
CA ALA A 261 -7.85 -20.80 -6.60
C ALA A 261 -7.00 -19.62 -6.10
N LEU A 262 -7.23 -19.15 -4.86
CA LEU A 262 -6.53 -18.02 -4.26
C LEU A 262 -5.27 -18.43 -3.49
N ARG A 263 -5.10 -19.73 -3.23
CA ARG A 263 -3.91 -20.27 -2.57
C ARG A 263 -2.68 -19.94 -3.41
N ASN A 264 -1.61 -19.52 -2.73
CA ASN A 264 -0.33 -19.16 -3.34
C ASN A 264 -0.43 -18.01 -4.37
N ARG A 265 -1.47 -17.18 -4.30
CA ARG A 265 -1.68 -16.03 -5.21
C ARG A 265 -2.08 -14.75 -4.47
N THR A 266 -2.77 -14.88 -3.35
CA THR A 266 -3.25 -13.71 -2.60
C THR A 266 -2.12 -12.95 -1.91
N VAL A 267 -2.10 -11.65 -2.14
CA VAL A 267 -1.29 -10.66 -1.43
C VAL A 267 -2.25 -9.68 -0.77
N TYR A 268 -2.19 -9.56 0.56
CA TYR A 268 -2.96 -8.54 1.25
C TYR A 268 -2.16 -7.26 1.36
N THR A 269 -2.79 -6.12 1.08
CA THR A 269 -2.13 -4.80 1.15
C THR A 269 -2.79 -3.92 2.19
N THR A 270 -1.95 -3.11 2.84
CA THR A 270 -2.41 -1.95 3.60
C THR A 270 -1.95 -0.66 2.95
N HIS A 271 -2.80 0.35 3.04
CA HIS A 271 -2.42 1.72 2.78
C HIS A 271 -2.06 2.37 4.11
N PHE A 272 -0.96 3.12 4.14
CA PHE A 272 -0.54 3.81 5.35
C PHE A 272 -0.13 5.23 5.01
N TYR A 273 -0.74 6.18 5.72
CA TYR A 273 -0.48 7.60 5.59
C TYR A 273 -0.20 8.18 6.96
N TYR A 274 0.97 8.80 7.09
CA TYR A 274 1.33 9.52 8.29
C TYR A 274 0.27 10.60 8.59
N GLY A 275 -0.39 10.50 9.74
CA GLY A 275 -1.46 11.41 10.19
C GLY A 275 -2.90 10.93 9.96
N TRP A 276 -3.13 9.87 9.18
CA TRP A 276 -4.47 9.32 8.91
C TRP A 276 -4.63 7.85 9.32
N SER A 277 -3.51 7.15 9.53
CA SER A 277 -3.50 5.76 9.98
C SER A 277 -3.59 5.65 11.51
N PHE A 278 -4.79 5.92 12.03
CA PHE A 278 -5.08 5.89 13.47
C PHE A 278 -4.82 4.54 14.12
N ASP A 279 -4.96 3.41 13.42
CA ASP A 279 -4.80 2.08 14.04
C ASP A 279 -3.33 1.78 14.41
N LEU A 280 -2.34 2.23 13.62
CA LEU A 280 -0.92 2.04 13.91
C LEU A 280 -0.35 3.11 14.85
N MET A 281 -0.84 4.35 14.75
CA MET A 281 -0.55 5.38 15.74
C MET A 281 -1.20 5.03 17.08
N ALA A 282 -2.44 4.55 17.09
CA ALA A 282 -3.07 4.03 18.28
C ALA A 282 -2.32 2.81 18.78
N TYR A 283 -1.89 1.84 17.95
CA TYR A 283 -1.10 0.71 18.46
C TYR A 283 0.26 1.11 19.03
N ASP A 284 1.00 2.07 18.44
CA ASP A 284 2.27 2.58 18.99
C ASP A 284 2.03 3.45 20.24
N MET A 285 0.99 4.28 20.25
CA MET A 285 0.63 5.15 21.37
C MET A 285 0.03 4.34 22.53
N ILE A 286 -0.92 3.43 22.27
CA ILE A 286 -1.42 2.42 23.21
C ILE A 286 -0.27 1.51 23.65
N GLY A 287 0.62 1.08 22.76
CA GLY A 287 1.76 0.22 23.08
C GLY A 287 2.82 0.89 23.95
N ARG A 288 3.02 2.20 23.83
CA ARG A 288 3.91 3.01 24.69
C ARG A 288 3.23 3.44 25.98
N GLU A 289 1.97 3.84 25.91
CA GLU A 289 1.25 4.47 27.01
C GLU A 289 0.49 3.47 27.88
N ILE A 290 0.00 2.33 27.37
CA ILE A 290 -0.64 1.30 28.23
C ILE A 290 0.33 0.74 29.25
N PRO A 291 1.58 0.33 28.92
CA PRO A 291 2.52 -0.11 29.93
C PRO A 291 2.83 0.99 30.94
N ALA A 292 2.92 2.25 30.51
CA ALA A 292 3.14 3.39 31.40
C ALA A 292 1.94 3.66 32.31
N LEU A 293 0.71 3.62 31.79
CA LEU A 293 -0.55 3.76 32.53
C LEU A 293 -0.77 2.59 33.48
N MET A 294 -0.46 1.37 33.06
CA MET A 294 -0.58 0.15 33.90
C MET A 294 0.49 0.16 35.00
N MET A 295 1.72 0.59 34.69
CA MET A 295 2.77 0.83 35.69
C MET A 295 2.38 1.96 36.63
N PHE A 296 1.84 3.07 36.14
CA PHE A 296 1.40 4.21 36.96
C PHE A 296 0.24 3.82 37.88
N SER A 297 -0.72 3.04 37.39
CA SER A 297 -1.84 2.55 38.21
C SER A 297 -1.42 1.45 39.19
N CYS A 298 -0.47 0.57 38.83
CA CYS A 298 0.17 -0.34 39.79
C CYS A 298 0.97 0.43 40.85
N TRP A 299 1.68 1.50 40.46
CA TRP A 299 2.48 2.33 41.36
C TRP A 299 1.62 3.19 42.29
N LEU A 300 0.51 3.75 41.78
CA LEU A 300 -0.49 4.48 42.54
C LEU A 300 -1.23 3.54 43.50
N TRP A 301 -1.57 2.32 43.07
CA TRP A 301 -2.14 1.29 43.94
C TRP A 301 -1.14 0.88 45.04
N LEU A 302 0.15 0.72 44.70
CA LEU A 302 1.21 0.48 45.67
C LEU A 302 1.39 1.64 46.65
N LEU A 303 1.26 2.91 46.22
CA LEU A 303 1.30 4.05 47.13
C LEU A 303 0.08 4.10 48.06
N LEU A 304 -1.12 3.86 47.54
CA LEU A 304 -2.35 3.84 48.34
C LEU A 304 -2.37 2.66 49.33
N VAL A 305 -1.84 1.50 48.92
CA VAL A 305 -1.66 0.34 49.79
C VAL A 305 -0.51 0.57 50.76
N ALA A 306 0.62 1.14 50.33
CA ALA A 306 1.78 1.43 51.16
C ALA A 306 1.49 2.50 52.21
N ASP A 307 0.70 3.54 51.93
CA ASP A 307 0.23 4.48 52.97
C ASP A 307 -0.71 3.79 53.95
N GLY A 308 -1.58 2.87 53.47
CA GLY A 308 -2.40 2.02 54.32
C GLY A 308 -1.62 0.99 55.15
N TRP A 309 -0.43 0.58 54.69
CA TRP A 309 0.43 -0.44 55.30
C TRP A 309 1.53 0.16 56.19
N LEU A 310 2.12 1.29 55.83
CA LEU A 310 3.11 2.04 56.63
C LEU A 310 2.44 2.70 57.86
N GLY A 311 1.14 3.02 57.77
CA GLY A 311 0.32 3.34 58.95
C GLY A 311 0.11 2.16 59.91
N ARG A 312 0.44 0.92 59.51
CA ARG A 312 0.32 -0.28 60.34
C ARG A 312 1.49 -1.23 60.16
N ARG A 313 2.55 -0.96 60.94
CA ARG A 313 3.60 -1.86 61.48
C ARG A 313 5.01 -1.64 60.94
N HIS A 314 5.84 -1.18 61.87
CA HIS A 314 7.21 -1.64 62.04
C HIS A 314 7.32 -3.18 61.96
N SER A 315 8.37 -3.62 61.29
CA SER A 315 9.16 -4.84 61.52
C SER A 315 9.13 -5.93 60.43
N ARG A 316 10.37 -6.24 60.03
CA ARG A 316 10.93 -7.46 59.41
C ARG A 316 10.87 -7.59 57.89
N SER A 317 12.07 -7.45 57.34
CA SER A 317 12.53 -7.79 56.01
C SER A 317 12.38 -9.28 55.69
N ARG A 318 11.92 -9.57 54.47
CA ARG A 318 12.36 -10.70 53.64
C ARG A 318 12.06 -10.39 52.16
N SER A 319 13.03 -10.72 51.33
CA SER A 319 13.27 -10.29 49.95
C SER A 319 12.17 -10.67 48.94
N PHE A 320 11.55 -9.65 48.32
CA PHE A 320 10.65 -9.77 47.17
C PHE A 320 11.39 -9.70 45.82
N GLU A 321 12.67 -9.33 45.82
CA GLU A 321 13.44 -9.01 44.60
C GLU A 321 13.89 -10.24 43.79
N GLY A 322 14.00 -11.42 44.39
CA GLY A 322 14.57 -12.62 43.74
C GLY A 322 13.63 -13.33 42.75
N ASP A 323 12.32 -13.38 43.02
CA ASP A 323 11.35 -14.15 42.21
C ASP A 323 10.75 -13.32 41.07
N PHE A 324 10.72 -11.99 41.21
CA PHE A 324 10.19 -11.06 40.21
C PHE A 324 11.12 -10.91 38.99
N GLY A 325 12.44 -10.85 39.23
CA GLY A 325 13.43 -10.73 38.16
C GLY A 325 13.50 -11.95 37.24
N GLN A 326 13.30 -13.16 37.77
CA GLN A 326 13.27 -14.38 36.95
C GLN A 326 11.99 -14.51 36.12
N ARG A 327 10.83 -14.13 36.68
CA ARG A 327 9.55 -14.18 35.95
C ARG A 327 9.45 -13.13 34.84
N MET A 328 10.03 -11.94 35.05
CA MET A 328 10.10 -10.91 34.01
C MET A 328 11.11 -11.27 32.91
N GLY A 329 12.22 -11.92 33.26
CA GLY A 329 13.17 -12.48 32.30
C GLY A 329 12.62 -13.63 31.46
N ALA A 330 11.70 -14.44 32.01
CA ALA A 330 10.97 -15.47 31.26
C ALA A 330 9.90 -14.88 30.34
N TRP A 331 9.22 -13.80 30.74
CA TRP A 331 8.23 -13.10 29.92
C TRP A 331 8.87 -12.38 28.72
N MET A 332 10.06 -11.78 28.89
CA MET A 332 10.81 -11.17 27.78
C MET A 332 11.45 -12.19 26.82
N ARG A 333 11.64 -13.46 27.24
CA ARG A 333 12.12 -14.53 26.36
C ARG A 333 11.00 -15.24 25.58
N PHE A 334 9.73 -14.89 25.82
CA PHE A 334 8.56 -15.40 25.10
C PHE A 334 7.86 -14.32 24.28
N LYS A 335 8.56 -13.76 23.28
CA LYS A 335 7.92 -13.20 22.08
C LYS A 335 8.69 -13.58 20.81
N SER A 336 8.79 -14.88 20.58
CA SER A 336 8.71 -15.41 19.22
C SER A 336 7.23 -15.34 18.82
N PHE A 337 6.82 -14.28 18.13
CA PHE A 337 5.55 -14.30 17.40
C PHE A 337 5.73 -15.18 16.16
N ALA A 338 5.70 -16.49 16.40
CA ALA A 338 5.52 -17.51 15.39
C ALA A 338 4.01 -17.63 15.13
N GLN A 339 3.53 -16.91 14.12
CA GLN A 339 2.37 -17.26 13.27
C GLN A 339 2.29 -16.26 12.11
N GLY A 340 3.38 -16.16 11.35
CA GLY A 340 3.43 -15.37 10.12
C GLY A 340 2.94 -16.21 8.93
N ARG A 341 1.65 -16.12 8.60
CA ARG A 341 1.04 -16.65 7.35
C ARG A 341 0.61 -15.53 6.38
N TRP A 342 1.29 -14.38 6.37
CA TRP A 342 0.83 -13.23 5.58
C TRP A 342 1.96 -12.59 4.80
N ALA A 343 1.83 -12.54 3.48
CA ALA A 343 2.65 -11.65 2.66
C ALA A 343 2.10 -10.23 2.87
N LEU A 344 2.73 -9.50 3.78
CA LEU A 344 2.42 -8.11 4.05
C LEU A 344 3.27 -7.26 3.09
N VAL A 345 2.65 -6.69 2.07
CA VAL A 345 3.26 -5.57 1.33
C VAL A 345 2.64 -4.31 1.90
N GLY A 346 3.32 -3.72 2.88
CA GLY A 346 2.97 -2.41 3.43
C GLY A 346 3.66 -1.31 2.64
N SER A 347 2.92 -0.29 2.21
CA SER A 347 3.50 0.98 1.76
C SER A 347 3.76 1.86 2.99
N ALA A 348 5.01 2.01 3.42
CA ALA A 348 5.37 2.94 4.48
C ALA A 348 6.04 4.19 3.89
N SER A 349 5.38 5.35 4.00
CA SER A 349 6.01 6.65 3.78
C SER A 349 6.05 7.43 5.10
N LEU A 350 7.24 7.57 5.68
CA LEU A 350 7.55 8.70 6.54
C LEU A 350 7.52 9.95 5.65
N THR A 351 6.81 10.99 6.10
CA THR A 351 6.62 12.27 5.41
C THR A 351 5.87 12.21 4.06
N LEU A 352 4.59 12.56 4.09
CA LEU A 352 3.91 13.35 3.06
C LEU A 352 4.11 12.98 1.57
N LEU A 353 4.19 11.71 1.17
CA LEU A 353 4.13 11.36 -0.25
C LEU A 353 3.48 9.99 -0.47
N GLN A 354 2.25 9.99 -0.99
CA GLN A 354 1.77 8.97 -1.92
C GLN A 354 2.25 9.33 -3.33
N VAL A 355 3.54 9.61 -3.49
CA VAL A 355 4.06 10.34 -4.64
C VAL A 355 5.53 9.95 -4.79
N VAL A 356 5.91 9.22 -5.84
CA VAL A 356 7.12 9.61 -6.55
C VAL A 356 6.59 10.41 -7.72
N ALA A 357 6.43 11.71 -7.50
CA ALA A 357 6.25 12.66 -8.58
C ALA A 357 7.61 12.71 -9.25
N ILE A 358 7.70 12.11 -10.42
CA ILE A 358 8.80 12.35 -11.33
C ILE A 358 8.56 13.76 -11.88
N CYS A 359 9.02 14.79 -11.15
CA CYS A 359 9.13 16.13 -11.68
C CYS A 359 10.34 16.16 -12.63
N ILE A 360 10.08 16.19 -13.94
CA ILE A 360 11.11 16.42 -14.97
C ILE A 360 10.90 17.80 -15.57
N GLY A 361 11.88 18.68 -15.36
CA GLY A 361 11.96 20.02 -15.93
C GLY A 361 13.41 20.50 -15.99
N GLU A 362 13.81 21.06 -17.12
CA GLU A 362 15.15 21.52 -17.45
C GLU A 362 15.51 22.78 -16.63
N HIS A 363 16.53 22.69 -15.78
CA HIS A 363 17.55 23.71 -15.51
C HIS A 363 18.49 23.22 -14.41
N LEU A 364 19.47 22.38 -14.80
CA LEU A 364 20.62 22.10 -13.97
C LEU A 364 21.58 23.29 -14.05
N GLY A 365 21.58 24.12 -13.01
CA GLY A 365 22.60 25.16 -12.85
C GLY A 365 22.14 26.32 -11.99
N GLN A 366 22.20 26.15 -10.66
CA GLN A 366 22.42 27.13 -9.59
C GLN A 366 21.48 26.89 -8.39
N SER A 367 22.09 26.50 -7.25
CA SER A 367 21.59 26.61 -5.87
C SER A 367 20.19 26.06 -5.56
N CYS A 368 20.11 24.82 -5.06
CA CYS A 368 18.99 24.37 -4.22
C CYS A 368 19.00 25.16 -2.89
N GLY A 369 18.31 26.29 -2.87
CA GLY A 369 17.87 26.95 -1.66
C GLY A 369 16.66 26.21 -1.05
N HIS A 370 16.62 26.15 0.27
CA HIS A 370 15.54 25.55 1.07
C HIS A 370 14.13 25.97 0.61
N ILE A 371 13.24 24.99 0.42
CA ILE A 371 11.79 25.22 0.40
C ILE A 371 11.21 24.72 1.72
N HIS A 372 10.88 25.66 2.61
CA HIS A 372 9.93 25.44 3.69
C HIS A 372 8.53 25.34 3.08
N ILE A 373 7.84 24.21 3.24
CA ILE A 373 6.38 24.16 3.09
C ILE A 373 5.80 24.41 4.48
N VAL A 374 5.52 25.68 4.76
CA VAL A 374 4.66 26.10 5.85
C VAL A 374 3.22 25.84 5.41
N SER A 375 2.49 25.02 6.16
CA SER A 375 1.03 24.95 6.07
C SER A 375 0.45 26.34 6.41
N PRO A 376 -0.41 26.95 5.58
CA PRO A 376 -1.27 28.02 6.08
C PRO A 376 -2.24 27.42 7.12
N PRO A 377 -2.56 28.15 8.20
CA PRO A 377 -3.52 27.68 9.19
C PRO A 377 -4.91 27.59 8.59
N ALA A 378 -5.67 26.60 9.05
CA ALA A 378 -7.11 26.55 8.91
C ALA A 378 -7.73 27.91 9.33
N PHE A 379 -8.60 28.47 8.48
CA PHE A 379 -9.61 29.40 8.94
C PHE A 379 -10.89 29.27 8.09
N VAL A 380 -11.96 28.96 8.84
CA VAL A 380 -13.42 29.02 8.60
C VAL A 380 -13.99 28.14 7.49
#